data_AF-A0A6B3FN16-F1
#
_entry.id   AF-A0A6B3FN16-F1
#
_cell.length_a   1.000
_cell.length_b   1.000
_cell.length_c   1.000
_cell.angle_alpha   90.00
_cell.angle_beta   90.00
_cell.angle_gamma   90.00
#
_symmetry.space_group_name_H-M   'P 1'
#
loop_
_entity.id
_entity.type
_entity.pdbx_description
1 polymer ?
#
loop_
_entity_poly.entity_id
_entity_poly.type
_entity_poly.pdbx_seq_one_letter_code
_entity_poly.pdbx_strand_id
1 'polypeptide(L)'
;HFTSGVLNPLRSGLTGLPWWSVLLIVAALAWTIGTWRTAATAVLAMAAIGVLGVWEPSMDTLSQVLAAVAVTLVIGFGVAVGAARSERLERLLRPVLDVFQTMPQFVYLIP
;
A
#
# COMPACT_ATOMS: atom_id res chain seq x y z
N HIS A 1 6.24 16.00 10.01
CA HIS A 1 4.94 15.73 10.67
C HIS A 1 4.28 14.44 10.21
N PHE A 2 4.11 14.18 8.91
CA PHE A 2 3.52 12.91 8.43
C PHE A 2 4.35 11.67 8.83
N THR A 3 5.68 11.75 8.67
CA THR A 3 6.57 10.64 9.05
C THR A 3 6.51 10.31 10.54
N SER A 4 6.61 11.33 11.40
CA SER A 4 6.58 11.14 12.84
C SER A 4 5.19 10.77 13.38
N GLY A 5 4.12 11.24 12.75
CA GLY A 5 2.75 11.02 13.20
C GLY A 5 2.06 9.77 12.66
N VAL A 6 2.41 9.33 11.45
CA VAL A 6 1.73 8.22 10.75
C VAL A 6 2.69 7.07 10.46
N LEU A 7 3.81 7.34 9.80
CA LEU A 7 4.73 6.28 9.35
C LEU A 7 5.45 5.59 10.52
N ASN A 8 6.01 6.37 11.45
CA ASN A 8 6.78 5.81 12.57
C ASN A 8 5.93 4.92 13.49
N PRO A 9 4.70 5.31 13.90
CA PRO A 9 3.82 4.44 14.67
C PRO A 9 3.48 3.13 13.92
N LEU A 10 3.10 3.22 12.64
CA LEU A 10 2.77 2.05 11.82
C LEU A 10 3.97 1.10 11.69
N ARG A 11 5.14 1.63 11.36
CA ARG A 11 6.41 0.89 11.30
C ARG A 11 6.69 0.21 12.63
N SER A 12 6.63 0.95 13.74
CA SER A 12 6.91 0.43 15.08
C SER A 12 5.94 -0.67 15.49
N GLY A 13 4.67 -0.60 15.08
CA GLY A 13 3.70 -1.66 15.29
C GLY A 13 4.04 -2.92 14.50
N LEU A 14 4.44 -2.78 13.23
CA LEU A 14 4.81 -3.91 12.39
C LEU A 14 6.11 -4.59 12.84
N THR A 15 7.11 -3.83 13.27
CA THR A 15 8.40 -4.36 13.72
C THR A 15 8.42 -4.76 15.20
N GLY A 16 7.54 -4.19 16.01
CA GLY A 16 7.44 -4.48 17.45
C GLY A 16 6.75 -5.81 17.76
N LEU A 17 6.00 -6.36 16.79
CA LEU A 17 5.38 -7.66 16.90
C LEU A 17 6.34 -8.78 16.45
N PRO A 18 6.23 -9.99 17.01
CA PRO A 18 6.96 -11.14 16.51
C PRO A 18 6.62 -11.41 15.04
N TRP A 19 7.63 -11.73 14.21
CA TRP A 19 7.45 -11.88 12.76
C TRP A 19 6.32 -12.85 12.35
N TRP A 20 6.10 -13.93 13.11
CA TRP A 20 5.02 -14.89 12.87
C TRP A 20 3.63 -14.28 13.00
N SER A 21 3.44 -13.21 13.79
CA SER A 21 2.15 -12.55 13.94
C SER A 21 1.70 -11.87 12.65
N VAL A 22 2.64 -11.26 11.92
CA VAL A 22 2.39 -10.65 10.60
C VAL A 22 2.00 -11.74 9.60
N LEU A 23 2.61 -12.93 9.67
CA LEU A 23 2.20 -14.07 8.84
C LEU A 23 0.77 -14.52 9.13
N LEU A 24 0.37 -14.56 10.40
CA LEU A 24 -1.01 -14.91 10.78
C LEU A 24 -2.01 -13.88 10.27
N ILE A 25 -1.69 -12.59 10.37
CA ILE A 25 -2.53 -11.51 9.85
C ILE A 25 -2.68 -11.66 8.33
N VAL A 26 -1.57 -11.86 7.61
CA VAL A 26 -1.59 -12.07 6.15
C VAL A 26 -2.38 -13.32 5.78
N ALA A 27 -2.22 -14.43 6.53
CA ALA A 27 -2.96 -15.67 6.31
C ALA A 27 -4.48 -15.44 6.44
N ALA A 28 -4.90 -14.78 7.52
CA ALA A 28 -6.30 -14.49 7.79
C ALA A 28 -6.90 -13.62 6.69
N LEU A 29 -6.24 -12.50 6.33
CA LEU A 29 -6.71 -11.59 5.29
C LEU A 29 -6.81 -12.29 3.93
N ALA A 30 -5.75 -12.98 3.51
CA ALA A 30 -5.70 -13.67 2.22
C ALA A 30 -6.71 -14.83 2.13
N TRP A 31 -7.04 -15.47 3.24
CA TRP A 31 -8.09 -16.48 3.31
C TRP A 31 -9.48 -15.86 3.18
N THR A 32 -9.74 -14.75 3.88
CA THR A 32 -11.07 -14.08 3.83
C THR A 32 -11.41 -13.49 2.47
N ILE A 33 -10.39 -13.04 1.72
CA ILE A 33 -10.58 -12.38 0.42
C ILE A 33 -10.52 -13.39 -0.74
N GLY A 34 -9.77 -14.48 -0.57
CA GLY A 34 -9.46 -15.42 -1.64
C GLY A 34 -9.78 -16.88 -1.31
N THR A 35 -8.84 -17.76 -1.63
CA THR A 35 -8.93 -19.21 -1.39
C THR A 35 -7.81 -19.68 -0.47
N TRP A 36 -7.87 -20.93 -0.02
CA TRP A 36 -6.78 -21.51 0.76
C TRP A 36 -5.41 -21.41 0.05
N ARG A 37 -5.41 -21.53 -1.29
CA ARG A 37 -4.21 -21.43 -2.12
C ARG A 37 -3.59 -20.03 -2.08
N THR A 38 -4.42 -18.98 -2.11
CA THR A 38 -3.94 -17.58 -2.03
C THR A 38 -3.40 -17.27 -0.64
N ALA A 39 -4.01 -17.80 0.41
CA ALA A 39 -3.48 -17.68 1.77
C ALA A 39 -2.12 -18.36 1.90
N ALA A 40 -1.99 -19.60 1.40
CA ALA A 40 -0.74 -20.34 1.43
C ALA A 40 0.38 -19.63 0.64
N THR A 41 0.11 -19.16 -0.58
CA THR A 41 1.13 -18.44 -1.36
C THR A 41 1.54 -17.12 -0.72
N ALA A 42 0.60 -16.34 -0.16
CA ALA A 42 0.92 -15.09 0.52
C ALA A 42 1.80 -15.30 1.77
N VAL A 43 1.46 -16.30 2.59
CA VAL A 43 2.23 -16.65 3.79
C VAL A 43 3.61 -17.17 3.42
N LEU A 44 3.73 -18.07 2.43
CA LEU A 44 5.01 -18.60 1.99
C LEU A 44 5.93 -17.50 1.43
N ALA A 45 5.37 -16.59 0.63
CA ALA A 45 6.13 -15.45 0.11
C ALA A 45 6.64 -14.53 1.23
N MET A 46 5.79 -14.20 2.21
CA MET A 46 6.17 -13.36 3.34
C MET A 46 7.16 -14.08 4.28
N ALA A 47 6.99 -15.39 4.50
CA ALA A 47 7.93 -16.18 5.28
C ALA A 47 9.32 -16.23 4.62
N ALA A 48 9.37 -16.32 3.29
CA ALA A 48 10.63 -16.27 2.54
C ALA A 48 11.40 -14.97 2.79
N ILE A 49 10.71 -13.82 2.85
CA ILE A 49 11.33 -12.52 3.21
C ILE A 49 12.01 -12.58 4.58
N GLY A 50 11.34 -13.19 5.56
CA GLY A 50 11.89 -13.38 6.91
C GLY A 50 13.13 -14.28 6.90
N VAL A 51 13.06 -15.42 6.20
CA VAL A 51 14.18 -16.37 6.08
C VAL A 51 15.38 -15.76 5.37
N LEU A 52 15.17 -14.86 4.41
CA LEU A 52 16.22 -14.14 3.70
C LEU A 52 16.88 -13.03 4.52
N GLY A 53 16.42 -12.76 5.75
CA GLY A 53 17.02 -11.77 6.65
C GLY A 53 16.72 -10.31 6.31
N VAL A 54 15.76 -10.06 5.41
CA VAL A 54 15.37 -8.70 4.97
C VAL A 54 14.03 -8.25 5.56
N TRP A 55 13.68 -8.77 6.74
CA TRP A 55 12.41 -8.51 7.40
C TRP A 55 12.20 -7.03 7.72
N GLU A 56 13.17 -6.40 8.41
CA GLU A 56 13.09 -5.00 8.82
C GLU A 56 12.95 -4.03 7.62
N PRO A 57 13.82 -4.10 6.57
CA PRO A 57 13.61 -3.32 5.36
C PRO A 57 12.25 -3.57 4.70
N SER A 58 11.73 -4.79 4.78
CA SER A 58 10.42 -5.12 4.19
C SER A 58 9.25 -4.57 5.02
N MET A 59 9.39 -4.45 6.33
CA MET A 59 8.39 -3.77 7.16
C MET A 59 8.41 -2.26 6.92
N ASP A 60 9.58 -1.69 6.59
CA ASP A 60 9.69 -0.28 6.19
C ASP A 60 8.91 -0.02 4.90
N THR A 61 9.11 -0.84 3.87
CA THR A 61 8.35 -0.70 2.61
C THR A 61 6.86 -0.96 2.82
N LEU A 62 6.48 -1.99 3.59
CA LEU A 62 5.08 -2.28 3.89
C LEU A 62 4.40 -1.12 4.63
N SER A 63 5.06 -0.50 5.60
CA SER A 63 4.53 0.66 6.33
C SER A 63 4.28 1.85 5.41
N GLN A 64 5.18 2.09 4.46
CA GLN A 64 5.06 3.16 3.47
C GLN A 64 3.90 2.89 2.51
N VAL A 65 3.78 1.66 2.01
CA VAL A 65 2.69 1.24 1.12
C VAL A 65 1.35 1.36 1.84
N LEU A 66 1.22 0.87 3.07
CA LEU A 66 -0.02 0.96 3.85
C LEU A 66 -0.44 2.41 4.09
N ALA A 67 0.49 3.27 4.50
CA ALA A 67 0.20 4.69 4.70
C ALA A 67 -0.18 5.40 3.39
N ALA A 68 0.54 5.11 2.30
CA ALA A 68 0.25 5.67 0.98
C ALA A 68 -1.14 5.23 0.48
N VAL A 69 -1.48 3.94 0.63
CA VAL A 69 -2.80 3.41 0.26
C VAL A 69 -3.90 4.06 1.08
N ALA A 70 -3.72 4.19 2.41
CA ALA A 70 -4.72 4.84 3.27
C ALA A 70 -4.99 6.29 2.84
N VAL A 71 -3.93 7.08 2.60
CA VAL A 71 -4.06 8.46 2.12
C VAL A 71 -4.72 8.50 0.73
N THR A 72 -4.31 7.60 -0.16
CA THR A 72 -4.85 7.51 -1.53
C THR A 72 -6.33 7.14 -1.52
N LEU A 73 -6.78 6.24 -0.64
CA LEU A 73 -8.20 5.89 -0.52
C LEU A 73 -9.01 7.09 -0.02
N VAL A 74 -8.53 7.82 0.99
CA VAL A 74 -9.24 8.99 1.54
C VAL A 74 -9.38 10.09 0.50
N ILE A 75 -8.28 10.49 -0.13
CA ILE A 75 -8.27 11.58 -1.11
C ILE A 75 -8.93 11.12 -2.42
N GLY A 76 -8.52 9.95 -2.92
CA GLY A 76 -8.99 9.39 -4.18
C GLY A 76 -10.48 9.13 -4.18
N PHE A 77 -11.06 8.65 -3.07
CA PHE A 77 -12.51 8.50 -2.97
C PHE A 77 -13.24 9.84 -3.04
N GLY A 78 -12.75 10.88 -2.35
CA GLY A 78 -13.33 12.22 -2.42
C GLY A 78 -13.31 12.80 -3.84
N VAL A 79 -12.15 12.69 -4.52
CA VAL A 79 -11.99 13.13 -5.91
C VAL A 79 -12.88 12.31 -6.85
N ALA A 80 -12.92 10.99 -6.69
CA ALA A 80 -13.73 10.09 -7.52
C ALA A 80 -15.23 10.38 -7.41
N VAL A 81 -15.75 10.62 -6.19
CA VAL A 81 -17.16 10.98 -5.97
C VAL A 81 -17.49 12.34 -6.62
N GLY A 82 -16.58 13.32 -6.54
CA GLY A 82 -16.74 14.60 -7.21
C GLY A 82 -16.79 14.45 -8.73
N ALA A 83 -15.86 13.70 -9.31
CA ALA A 83 -15.80 13.44 -10.74
C ALA A 83 -17.05 12.72 -11.25
N ALA A 84 -17.54 11.72 -10.50
CA ALA A 84 -18.76 10.97 -10.84
C ALA A 84 -20.03 11.83 -10.89
N ARG A 85 -20.04 13.01 -10.27
CA ARG A 85 -21.18 13.93 -10.24
C ARG A 85 -21.06 15.12 -11.19
N SER A 86 -19.91 15.32 -11.84
CA SER A 86 -19.67 16.50 -12.67
C SER A 86 -18.79 16.18 -13.87
N GLU A 87 -19.40 16.20 -15.06
CA GLU A 87 -18.69 16.05 -16.34
C GLU A 87 -17.57 17.07 -16.53
N ARG A 88 -17.72 18.29 -15.97
CA ARG A 88 -16.68 19.32 -16.06
C ARG A 88 -15.45 18.94 -15.23
N LEU A 89 -15.67 18.46 -14.00
CA LEU A 89 -14.58 18.04 -13.12
C LEU A 89 -13.88 16.81 -13.69
N GLU A 90 -14.64 15.85 -14.21
CA GLU A 90 -14.07 14.68 -14.88
C GLU A 90 -13.20 15.07 -16.08
N ARG A 91 -13.68 15.96 -16.96
CA ARG A 91 -12.90 16.45 -18.11
C ARG A 91 -11.61 17.17 -17.71
N LEU A 92 -11.61 17.88 -16.58
CA LEU A 92 -10.41 18.55 -16.05
C LEU A 92 -9.41 17.57 -15.42
N LEU A 93 -9.90 16.50 -14.79
CA LEU A 93 -9.04 15.49 -14.15
C LEU A 93 -8.42 14.52 -15.13
N ARG A 94 -9.13 14.18 -16.22
CA ARG A 94 -8.67 13.21 -17.25
C ARG A 94 -7.22 13.45 -17.72
N PRO A 95 -6.80 14.65 -18.14
CA PRO A 95 -5.42 14.89 -18.56
C PRO A 95 -4.38 14.59 -17.47
N VAL A 96 -4.69 14.91 -16.22
CA VAL A 96 -3.78 14.65 -15.09
C VAL A 96 -3.65 13.15 -14.83
N LEU A 97 -4.78 12.43 -14.86
CA LEU A 97 -4.80 10.98 -14.72
C LEU A 97 -4.07 10.28 -15.87
N ASP A 98 -4.25 10.75 -17.11
CA ASP A 98 -3.57 10.21 -18.29
C ASP A 98 -2.04 10.37 -18.16
N VAL A 99 -1.57 11.51 -17.65
CA VAL A 99 -0.14 11.75 -17.39
C VAL A 99 0.39 10.80 -16.31
N PHE A 100 -0.32 10.61 -15.20
CA PHE A 100 0.11 9.65 -14.16
C PHE A 100 0.05 8.18 -14.60
N GLN A 101 -0.81 7.82 -15.56
CA GLN A 101 -0.94 6.46 -16.06
C GLN A 101 0.07 6.10 -17.17
N THR A 102 0.60 7.09 -17.88
CA THR A 102 1.44 6.87 -19.06
C THR A 102 2.89 7.33 -18.90
N MET A 103 3.16 8.24 -17.97
CA MET A 103 4.50 8.79 -17.79
C MET A 103 5.43 7.83 -17.03
N PRO A 104 6.64 7.55 -17.55
CA PRO A 104 7.58 6.67 -16.88
C PRO A 104 8.03 7.23 -15.53
N GLN A 105 8.23 6.33 -14.56
CA GLN A 105 8.74 6.65 -13.22
C GLN A 105 9.95 7.61 -13.25
N PHE A 106 10.89 7.36 -14.16
CA PHE A 106 12.14 8.13 -14.21
C PHE A 106 11.91 9.62 -14.46
N VAL A 107 10.87 10.00 -15.20
CA VAL A 107 10.60 11.41 -15.52
C VAL A 107 10.13 12.19 -14.28
N TYR A 108 9.39 11.56 -13.37
CA TYR A 108 8.98 12.18 -12.10
C TYR A 108 10.09 12.25 -11.05
N LEU A 109 11.17 11.50 -11.23
CA LEU A 109 12.28 11.38 -10.28
C LEU A 109 13.51 12.22 -10.65
N ILE A 110 13.49 12.91 -11.81
CA ILE A 110 14.53 13.87 -12.17
C ILE A 110 14.42 15.07 -11.20
N PRO A 111 15.50 15.43 -10.49
CA PRO A 111 15.49 16.50 -9.49
C PRO A 111 15.31 17.90 -10.08
#